data_AF-X5UTH6-F1
#
_entry.id   AF-X5UTH6-F1
#
_cell.length_a   1.000
_cell.length_b   1.000
_cell.length_c   1.000
_cell.angle_alpha   90.00
_cell.angle_beta   90.00
_cell.angle_gamma   90.00
#
_symmetry.space_group_name_H-M   'P 1'
#
loop_
_entity.id
_entity.type
_entity.pdbx_description
1 polymer ?
#
loop_
_entity_poly.entity_id
_entity_poly.type
_entity_poly.pdbx_seq_one_letter_code
_entity_poly.pdbx_strand_id
1 'polypeptide(L)' 'MKIEADECRAALTLIRRTIEDHCPPGVLPSEEAVNGLYGAGLMDEAEALAAAIVATIDQMQLRVMMKPPSP' A
#
# COMPACT_ATOMS: atom_id res chain seq x y z
N MET A 1 -20.42 3.29 15.76
CA MET A 1 -19.71 2.01 15.88
C MET A 1 -18.31 2.32 16.37
N LYS A 2 -17.88 1.78 17.52
CA LYS A 2 -16.47 1.84 17.92
C LYS A 2 -15.78 0.70 17.18
N ILE A 3 -14.70 1.00 16.47
CA ILE A 3 -13.85 -0.04 15.88
C ILE A 3 -12.79 -0.34 16.93
N GLU A 4 -12.68 -1.60 17.33
CA GLU A 4 -11.67 -2.00 18.30
C GLU A 4 -10.29 -1.96 17.64
N ALA A 5 -9.26 -1.51 18.36
CA ALA A 5 -7.93 -1.31 17.80
C ALA A 5 -7.34 -2.60 17.20
N ASP A 6 -7.72 -3.76 17.73
CA ASP A 6 -7.27 -5.06 17.24
C ASP A 6 -7.99 -5.48 15.96
N GLU A 7 -9.26 -5.12 15.80
CA GLU A 7 -9.98 -5.29 14.53
C GLU A 7 -9.37 -4.40 13.44
N CYS A 8 -9.01 -3.16 13.78
CA CYS A 8 -8.26 -2.27 12.87
C CYS A 8 -6.91 -2.88 12.46
N ARG A 9 -6.12 -3.38 13.41
CA ARG A 9 -4.84 -4.05 13.09
C ARG A 9 -5.01 -5.23 12.17
N ALA A 10 -6.01 -6.08 12.43
CA ALA A 10 -6.30 -7.22 11.58
C ALA A 10 -6.69 -6.79 10.15
N ALA A 11 -7.49 -5.73 10.02
CA ALA A 11 -7.87 -5.18 8.72
C ALA A 11 -6.65 -4.60 7.96
N LEU A 12 -5.79 -3.82 8.64
CA LEU A 12 -4.57 -3.27 8.03
C LEU A 12 -3.61 -4.37 7.60
N THR A 13 -3.43 -5.40 8.43
CA THR A 13 -2.60 -6.58 8.10
C THR A 13 -3.10 -7.27 6.83
N LEU A 14 -4.42 -7.42 6.66
CA LEU A 14 -5.00 -8.02 5.46
C LEU A 14 -4.69 -7.18 4.21
N ILE A 15 -4.83 -5.86 4.30
CA ILE A 15 -4.55 -4.95 3.18
C ILE A 15 -3.06 -4.99 2.84
N ARG A 16 -2.18 -4.94 3.85
CA ARG A 16 -0.73 -5.04 3.70
C ARG A 16 -0.32 -6.28 2.92
N ARG A 17 -0.78 -7.46 3.35
CA ARG A 17 -0.50 -8.73 2.67
C ARG A 17 -0.99 -8.73 1.23
N THR A 18 -2.19 -8.18 1.00
CA THR A 18 -2.74 -8.07 -0.35
C THR A 18 -1.84 -7.22 -1.26
N ILE A 19 -1.31 -6.11 -0.76
CA ILE A 19 -0.38 -5.27 -1.51
C ILE A 19 0.94 -6.01 -1.76
N GLU A 20 1.48 -6.68 -0.75
CA GLU A 20 2.73 -7.45 -0.86
C GLU A 20 2.60 -8.60 -1.88
N ASP A 21 1.44 -9.27 -1.95
CA ASP A 21 1.19 -10.41 -2.83
C ASP A 21 0.91 -10.01 -4.28
N HIS A 22 0.27 -8.84 -4.51
CA HIS A 22 -0.27 -8.47 -5.83
C HIS A 22 0.39 -7.26 -6.48
N CYS A 23 1.01 -6.37 -5.71
CA CYS A 23 1.58 -5.15 -6.24
C CYS A 23 3.06 -5.34 -6.59
N PRO A 24 3.61 -4.50 -7.49
CA PRO A 24 5.03 -4.59 -7.86
C PRO A 24 5.96 -4.46 -6.64
N PRO A 25 7.12 -5.13 -6.65
CA PRO A 25 8.07 -5.02 -5.55
C PRO A 25 8.53 -3.57 -5.35
N GLY A 26 8.64 -3.15 -4.09
CA GLY A 26 9.11 -1.82 -3.70
C GLY A 26 8.04 -0.74 -3.58
N VAL A 27 6.77 -1.04 -3.84
CA VAL A 27 5.67 -0.06 -3.63
C VAL A 27 5.28 0.12 -2.17
N LEU A 28 5.45 -0.92 -1.35
CA LEU A 28 5.22 -0.87 0.10
C LEU A 28 6.54 -1.16 0.83
N PRO A 29 7.06 -0.22 1.65
CA PRO A 29 8.24 -0.46 2.49
C PRO A 29 7.99 -1.52 3.58
N SER A 30 9.07 -2.03 4.20
CA SER A 30 8.93 -2.90 5.39
C SER A 30 8.18 -2.20 6.53
N GLU A 31 7.66 -2.97 7.48
CA GLU A 31 6.97 -2.39 8.64
C GLU A 31 7.88 -1.44 9.43
N GLU A 32 9.17 -1.78 9.63
CA GLU A 32 10.09 -0.85 10.32
C GLU A 32 10.31 0.45 9.54
N ALA A 33 10.37 0.37 8.22
CA ALA A 33 10.50 1.54 7.37
C ALA A 33 9.22 2.40 7.39
N VAL A 34 8.04 1.77 7.35
CA VAL A 34 6.75 2.47 7.52
C VAL A 34 6.70 3.17 8.87
N ASN A 35 7.07 2.49 9.95
CA ASN A 35 7.09 3.06 11.30
C ASN A 35 8.05 4.25 11.41
N GLY A 36 9.18 4.23 10.69
CA GLY A 36 10.13 5.34 10.64
C GLY A 36 9.69 6.52 9.76
N LEU A 37 8.88 6.28 8.72
CA LEU A 37 8.45 7.30 7.76
C LEU A 37 7.11 7.95 8.13
N TYR A 38 6.15 7.15 8.57
CA TYR A 38 4.77 7.56 8.85
C TYR A 38 4.48 7.59 10.35
N GLY A 39 5.06 6.65 11.10
CA GLY A 39 4.76 6.42 12.52
C GLY A 39 4.19 5.03 12.76
N ALA A 40 4.05 4.66 14.03
CA ALA A 40 3.60 3.32 14.46
C ALA A 40 2.10 3.27 14.83
N GLY A 41 1.34 4.32 14.55
CA GLY A 41 -0.10 4.38 14.79
C GLY A 41 -0.91 3.72 13.67
N LEU A 42 -2.16 3.37 13.99
CA LEU A 42 -3.09 2.78 13.01
C LEU A 42 -3.31 3.66 11.77
N MET A 43 -3.41 4.97 11.98
CA MET A 43 -3.59 5.93 10.88
C MET A 43 -2.31 6.09 10.06
N ASP A 44 -1.15 5.99 10.70
CA ASP A 44 0.16 6.10 10.06
C ASP A 44 0.38 4.90 9.10
N GLU A 45 0.07 3.69 9.58
CA GLU A 45 0.09 2.49 8.73
C GLU A 45 -0.94 2.60 7.60
N ALA A 46 -2.16 3.06 7.89
CA ALA A 46 -3.19 3.26 6.86
C ALA A 46 -2.74 4.26 5.78
N GLU A 47 -2.05 5.33 6.15
CA GLU A 47 -1.49 6.31 5.21
C GLU A 47 -0.42 5.68 4.32
N ALA A 48 0.47 4.86 4.89
CA ALA A 48 1.48 4.13 4.13
C ALA A 48 0.86 3.15 3.12
N LEU A 49 -0.18 2.41 3.52
CA LEU A 49 -0.91 1.50 2.63
C LEU A 49 -1.63 2.26 1.51
N ALA A 50 -2.25 3.40 1.83
CA ALA A 50 -2.88 4.26 0.83
C ALA A 50 -1.85 4.79 -0.20
N ALA A 51 -0.69 5.24 0.26
CA ALA A 51 0.40 5.69 -0.61
C ALA A 51 0.91 4.56 -1.54
N ALA A 52 1.04 3.34 -1.02
CA ALA A 52 1.46 2.18 -1.81
C ALA A 52 0.44 1.81 -2.91
N ILE A 53 -0.86 1.91 -2.63
CA ILE A 53 -1.91 1.68 -3.62
C ILE A 53 -1.84 2.74 -4.73
N VAL A 54 -1.71 4.02 -4.38
CA VAL A 54 -1.59 5.11 -5.37
C VAL A 54 -0.34 4.91 -6.23
N ALA A 55 0.82 4.63 -5.62
CA ALA A 55 2.06 4.36 -6.34
C ALA A 55 1.92 3.18 -7.32
N THR A 56 1.19 2.14 -6.91
CA THR A 56 0.89 0.99 -7.78
C THR A 56 0.05 1.40 -8.99
N ILE A 57 -1.02 2.18 -8.77
CA ILE A 57 -1.88 2.66 -9.86
C ILE A 57 -1.10 3.53 -10.83
N ASP A 58 -0.29 4.46 -10.33
CA ASP A 58 0.54 5.34 -11.16
C ASP A 58 1.52 4.53 -12.02
N GLN A 59 2.17 3.52 -11.45
CA GLN A 59 3.02 2.61 -12.21
C GLN A 59 2.24 1.84 -13.29
N MET A 60 1.02 1.38 -12.99
CA MET A 60 0.17 0.70 -13.96
C MET A 60 -0.23 1.63 -15.11
N GLN A 61 -0.64 2.87 -14.82
CA GLN A 61 -0.99 3.86 -15.84
C GLN A 61 0.21 4.17 -16.73
N LEU A 62 1.40 4.41 -16.14
CA LEU A 62 2.64 4.62 -16.90
C LEU A 62 2.93 3.46 -17.86
N ARG A 63 2.77 2.21 -17.41
CA ARG A 63 2.95 1.02 -18.27
C ARG A 63 1.95 0.98 -19.44
N VAL A 64 0.71 1.38 -19.22
CA VAL A 64 -0.31 1.44 -20.28
C VAL A 64 0.02 2.51 -21.31
N MET A 65 0.41 3.73 -20.88
CA MET A 65 0.79 4.81 -21.79
C MET A 65 2.06 4.51 -22.59
N MET A 66 2.98 3.71 -22.06
CA MET A 66 4.21 3.32 -22.76
C MET A 66 4.02 2.15 -23.74
N LYS A 67 2.82 1.56 -23.85
CA LYS A 67 2.57 0.51 -24.85
C LYS A 67 2.69 1.11 -26.24
N PRO A 68 3.60 0.64 -27.11
CA PRO A 68 3.73 1.18 -28.46
C PRO A 68 2.39 1.01 -29.19
N PRO A 69 1.99 2.00 -30.03
CA PRO A 69 0.78 1.89 -30.82
C PRO A 69 0.83 0.59 -31.61
N SER A 70 -0.28 -0.15 -31.62
CA SER A 70 -0.37 -1.39 -32.39
C SER A 70 -0.11 -1.10 -33.87
N PRO A 71 0.59 -1.99 -34.59
CA PRO A 71 0.99 -1.79 -35.98
C PRO A 71 -0.20 -1.66 -36.93
#